data_AF-A0A928RGN0-F1
#
_entry.id   AF-A0A928RGN0-F1
#
_cell.length_a   1.000
_cell.length_b   1.000
_cell.length_c   1.000
_cell.angle_alpha   90.00
_cell.angle_beta   90.00
_cell.angle_gamma   90.00
#
_symmetry.space_group_name_H-M   'P 1'
#
loop_
_entity.id
_entity.type
_entity.pdbx_description
1 polymer ?
#
loop_
_entity_poly.entity_id
_entity_poly.type
_entity_poly.pdbx_seq_one_letter_code
_entity_poly.pdbx_strand_id
1 'polypeptide(L)'
;MDLSAIIADIVQSAITKGATAITVSVFLNDKIKIAIQCEGFIFPSDAECMRSLGYEYICQGEFTNIKNRIEFISDCPLGKVEDMCVSILSANPRLKEFRFIYTKNDNEYIFSRNETLVLLGDVFIGEYNVLNWIEEEIRSKINVL
;
A
#
# COMPACT_ATOMS: atom_id res chain seq x y z
N MET A 1 -3.44 1.62 -18.04
CA MET A 1 -3.26 1.94 -16.63
C MET A 1 -3.70 0.72 -15.84
N ASP A 2 -2.85 0.22 -14.95
CA ASP A 2 -3.12 -0.91 -14.07
C ASP A 2 -3.38 -0.44 -12.64
N LEU A 3 -3.83 -1.36 -11.77
CA LEU A 3 -4.17 -1.02 -10.39
C LEU A 3 -2.95 -0.62 -9.57
N SER A 4 -1.77 -1.18 -9.84
CA SER A 4 -0.54 -0.86 -9.11
C SER A 4 -0.17 0.62 -9.24
N ALA A 5 -0.35 1.22 -10.42
CA ALA A 5 -0.18 2.65 -10.63
C ALA A 5 -1.20 3.49 -9.84
N ILE A 6 -2.48 3.10 -9.87
CA ILE A 6 -3.55 3.82 -9.14
C ILE A 6 -3.29 3.76 -7.62
N ILE A 7 -2.89 2.61 -7.11
CA ILE A 7 -2.55 2.42 -5.70
C ILE A 7 -1.36 3.30 -5.32
N ALA A 8 -0.30 3.32 -6.13
CA ALA A 8 0.84 4.19 -5.90
C ALA A 8 0.41 5.66 -5.81
N ASP A 9 -0.40 6.15 -6.74
CA ASP A 9 -0.87 7.54 -6.74
C ASP A 9 -1.68 7.90 -5.47
N ILE A 10 -2.59 7.01 -5.06
CA ILE A 10 -3.38 7.20 -3.82
C ILE A 10 -2.45 7.23 -2.60
N VAL A 11 -1.51 6.29 -2.51
CA VAL A 11 -0.55 6.21 -1.41
C VAL A 11 0.35 7.45 -1.37
N GLN A 12 0.91 7.88 -2.50
CA GLN A 12 1.76 9.08 -2.56
C GLN A 12 0.99 10.35 -2.19
N SER A 13 -0.27 10.47 -2.64
CA SER A 13 -1.16 11.56 -2.24
C SER A 13 -1.35 11.58 -0.72
N ALA A 14 -1.60 10.41 -0.11
CA ALA A 14 -1.74 10.30 1.34
C ALA A 14 -0.44 10.68 2.09
N ILE A 15 0.72 10.21 1.65
CA ILE A 15 2.01 10.54 2.27
C ILE A 15 2.30 12.05 2.15
N THR A 16 2.09 12.63 0.98
CA THR A 16 2.26 14.08 0.73
C THR A 16 1.40 14.93 1.67
N LYS A 17 0.22 14.40 2.04
CA LYS A 17 -0.72 15.02 2.97
C LYS A 17 -0.40 14.77 4.45
N GLY A 18 0.64 13.99 4.75
CA GLY A 18 1.13 13.77 6.11
C GLY A 18 0.83 12.39 6.70
N ALA A 19 0.30 11.44 5.91
CA ALA A 19 0.13 10.07 6.39
C ALA A 19 1.48 9.45 6.77
N THR A 20 1.57 8.90 7.98
CA THR A 20 2.83 8.30 8.47
C THR A 20 2.81 6.78 8.54
N ALA A 21 1.62 6.18 8.54
CA ALA A 21 1.43 4.74 8.55
C ALA A 21 0.45 4.35 7.44
N ILE A 22 0.85 3.40 6.60
CA ILE A 22 0.07 2.99 5.43
C ILE A 22 0.04 1.46 5.35
N THR A 23 -1.14 0.91 5.13
CA THR A 23 -1.36 -0.50 4.80
C THR A 23 -2.09 -0.60 3.47
N VAL A 24 -1.51 -1.33 2.53
CA VAL A 24 -2.13 -1.69 1.25
C VAL A 24 -2.49 -3.17 1.32
N SER A 25 -3.73 -3.52 1.00
CA SER A 25 -4.21 -4.90 0.94
C SER A 25 -4.79 -5.19 -0.43
N VAL A 26 -4.31 -6.27 -1.06
CA VAL A 26 -4.77 -6.78 -2.35
C VAL A 26 -5.37 -8.15 -2.12
N PHE A 27 -6.63 -8.33 -2.50
CA PHE A 27 -7.33 -9.61 -2.44
C PHE A 27 -7.65 -10.08 -3.85
N LEU A 28 -7.06 -11.21 -4.25
CA LEU A 28 -7.25 -11.86 -5.54
C LEU A 28 -8.12 -13.10 -5.38
N ASN A 29 -9.42 -12.88 -5.58
CA ASN A 29 -10.43 -13.93 -5.71
C ASN A 29 -11.04 -13.83 -7.13
N ASP A 30 -12.36 -14.04 -7.27
CA ASP A 30 -13.08 -13.86 -8.54
C ASP A 30 -12.95 -12.44 -9.12
N LYS A 31 -12.78 -11.45 -8.24
CA LYS A 31 -12.47 -10.06 -8.59
C LYS A 31 -11.33 -9.54 -7.72
N ILE A 32 -10.64 -8.52 -8.21
CA ILE A 32 -9.59 -7.86 -7.45
C ILE A 32 -10.23 -6.86 -6.50
N LYS A 33 -10.08 -7.08 -5.19
CA LYS A 33 -10.43 -6.09 -4.17
C LYS A 33 -9.16 -5.44 -3.65
N ILE A 34 -9.15 -4.12 -3.60
CA ILE A 34 -8.07 -3.31 -3.03
C ILE A 34 -8.61 -2.61 -1.79
N ALA A 35 -7.80 -2.59 -0.72
CA ALA A 35 -8.04 -1.75 0.43
C ALA A 35 -6.76 -0.97 0.78
N ILE A 36 -6.88 0.33 0.99
CA ILE A 36 -5.78 1.20 1.41
C ILE A 36 -6.20 1.84 2.72
N GLN A 37 -5.44 1.58 3.77
CA GLN A 37 -5.62 2.17 5.09
C GLN A 37 -4.46 3.11 5.39
N CYS A 38 -4.76 4.30 5.89
CA CYS A 38 -3.73 5.24 6.32
C CYS A 38 -4.09 5.92 7.66
N GLU A 39 -3.06 6.21 8.44
CA GLU A 39 -3.16 7.00 9.67
C GLU A 39 -2.47 8.35 9.47
N GLY A 40 -3.13 9.43 9.91
CA GLY A 40 -2.53 10.77 9.96
C GLY A 40 -3.06 11.82 8.97
N PHE A 41 -4.28 11.68 8.44
CA PHE A 41 -4.91 12.73 7.62
C PHE A 41 -6.45 12.64 7.61
N ILE A 42 -7.18 13.60 7.03
CA ILE A 42 -8.62 13.53 6.74
C ILE A 42 -8.81 13.86 5.26
N PHE A 43 -9.60 13.09 4.52
CA PHE A 43 -10.05 13.46 3.18
C PHE A 43 -11.50 13.99 3.18
N PRO A 44 -11.79 15.25 3.56
CA PRO A 44 -13.15 15.78 3.40
C PRO A 44 -13.50 16.03 1.92
N SER A 45 -12.61 16.61 1.13
CA SER A 45 -12.86 16.94 -0.29
C SER A 45 -12.75 15.75 -1.21
N ASP A 46 -11.84 14.81 -0.92
CA ASP A 46 -11.53 13.72 -1.84
C ASP A 46 -12.46 12.53 -1.62
N ALA A 47 -13.17 12.44 -0.50
CA ALA A 47 -14.18 11.40 -0.29
C ALA A 47 -15.33 11.48 -1.32
N GLU A 48 -15.80 12.68 -1.66
CA GLU A 48 -16.79 12.88 -2.72
C GLU A 48 -16.21 12.56 -4.11
N CYS A 49 -14.96 12.97 -4.37
CA CYS A 49 -14.27 12.66 -5.63
C CYS A 49 -14.04 11.15 -5.80
N MET A 50 -13.64 10.45 -4.74
CA MET A 50 -13.43 9.01 -4.76
C MET A 50 -14.76 8.27 -4.93
N ARG A 51 -15.83 8.72 -4.26
CA ARG A 51 -17.18 8.16 -4.44
C ARG A 51 -17.72 8.38 -5.86
N SER A 52 -17.45 9.53 -6.49
CA SER A 52 -17.88 9.79 -7.87
C SER A 52 -17.14 8.93 -8.90
N LEU A 53 -15.94 8.46 -8.55
CA LEU A 53 -15.17 7.47 -9.30
C LEU A 53 -15.56 6.01 -8.98
N GLY A 54 -16.55 5.79 -8.12
CA GLY A 54 -17.06 4.46 -7.76
C GLY A 54 -16.31 3.76 -6.61
N TYR A 55 -15.47 4.48 -5.87
CA TYR A 55 -14.73 3.93 -4.73
C TYR A 55 -15.51 4.08 -3.42
N GLU A 56 -15.45 3.06 -2.56
CA GLU A 56 -16.03 3.12 -1.24
C GLU A 56 -15.03 3.74 -0.26
N TYR A 57 -15.41 4.87 0.34
CA TYR A 57 -14.57 5.60 1.29
C TYR A 57 -15.16 5.57 2.69
N ILE A 58 -14.37 5.07 3.64
CA ILE A 58 -14.71 4.95 5.05
C ILE A 58 -13.66 5.73 5.86
N CYS A 59 -14.11 6.73 6.62
CA CYS A 59 -13.29 7.49 7.56
C CYS A 59 -13.75 7.18 8.99
N GLN A 60 -12.82 6.78 9.86
CA GLN A 60 -13.10 6.46 11.27
C GLN A 60 -12.03 7.10 12.17
N GLY A 61 -12.45 7.87 13.19
CA GLY A 61 -11.55 8.40 14.22
C GLY A 61 -11.92 9.78 14.76
N GLU A 62 -11.22 10.20 15.82
CA GLU A 62 -11.28 11.53 16.42
C GLU A 62 -10.10 12.40 15.90
N PHE A 63 -10.17 13.73 16.03
CA PHE A 63 -9.25 14.73 15.43
C PHE A 63 -7.75 14.40 15.47
N THR A 64 -7.27 13.62 16.43
CA THR A 64 -5.86 13.25 16.62
C THR A 64 -5.46 11.87 16.09
N ASN A 65 -6.41 10.97 15.84
CA ASN A 65 -6.15 9.57 15.43
C ASN A 65 -7.14 9.13 14.35
N ILE A 66 -7.04 9.73 13.18
CA ILE A 66 -7.94 9.45 12.07
C ILE A 66 -7.37 8.33 11.22
N LYS A 67 -8.14 7.25 11.15
CA LYS A 67 -7.90 6.10 10.27
C LYS A 67 -8.82 6.25 9.06
N ASN A 68 -8.22 6.42 7.90
CA ASN A 68 -8.98 6.43 6.65
C ASN A 68 -8.78 5.11 5.95
N ARG A 69 -9.84 4.64 5.31
CA ARG A 69 -9.86 3.41 4.54
C ARG A 69 -10.57 3.65 3.22
N ILE A 70 -9.86 3.42 2.13
CA ILE A 70 -10.40 3.38 0.78
C ILE A 70 -10.50 1.92 0.38
N GLU A 71 -11.66 1.49 -0.08
CA GLU A 71 -11.86 0.17 -0.66
C GLU A 71 -12.48 0.26 -2.03
N PHE A 72 -12.06 -0.64 -2.93
CA PHE A 72 -12.72 -0.79 -4.22
C PHE A 72 -12.48 -2.16 -4.83
N ILE A 73 -13.38 -2.51 -5.76
CA ILE A 73 -13.29 -3.72 -6.55
C ILE A 73 -13.07 -3.30 -8.00
N SER A 74 -12.16 -3.98 -8.70
CA SER A 74 -11.87 -3.69 -10.08
C SER A 74 -11.57 -4.95 -10.88
N ASP A 75 -11.95 -4.91 -12.16
CA ASP A 75 -11.61 -5.93 -13.16
C ASP A 75 -10.35 -5.50 -13.97
N CYS A 76 -9.75 -4.35 -13.63
CA CYS A 76 -8.49 -3.90 -14.25
C CYS A 76 -7.33 -4.83 -13.88
N PRO A 77 -6.32 -4.97 -14.75
CA PRO A 77 -5.13 -5.75 -14.43
C PRO A 77 -4.43 -5.18 -13.19
N LEU A 78 -3.95 -6.06 -12.31
CA LEU A 78 -3.28 -5.65 -11.07
C LEU A 78 -2.01 -4.85 -11.35
N GLY A 79 -1.24 -5.23 -12.38
CA GLY A 79 0.08 -4.65 -12.64
C GLY A 79 1.16 -5.28 -11.75
N LYS A 80 2.28 -4.56 -11.58
CA LYS A 80 3.45 -5.03 -10.83
C LYS A 80 3.47 -4.42 -9.44
N VAL A 81 2.93 -5.17 -8.48
CA VAL A 81 2.78 -4.70 -7.10
C VAL A 81 4.11 -4.67 -6.33
N GLU A 82 5.09 -5.47 -6.75
CA GLU A 82 6.45 -5.43 -6.22
C GLU A 82 7.15 -4.11 -6.61
N ASP A 83 7.09 -3.72 -7.89
CA ASP A 83 7.63 -2.45 -8.40
C ASP A 83 6.95 -1.28 -7.68
N MET A 84 5.63 -1.37 -7.46
CA MET A 84 4.85 -0.38 -6.69
C MET A 84 5.35 -0.25 -5.25
N CYS A 85 5.53 -1.36 -4.52
CA CYS A 85 6.01 -1.33 -3.14
C CYS A 85 7.40 -0.69 -3.05
N VAL A 86 8.31 -1.09 -3.92
CA VAL A 86 9.67 -0.55 -3.98
C VAL A 86 9.67 0.93 -4.34
N SER A 87 8.82 1.34 -5.28
CA SER A 87 8.66 2.76 -5.65
C SER A 87 8.18 3.60 -4.46
N ILE A 88 7.23 3.09 -3.66
CA ILE A 88 6.74 3.77 -2.46
C ILE A 88 7.86 3.92 -1.42
N LEU A 89 8.59 2.85 -1.13
CA LEU A 89 9.69 2.84 -0.17
C LEU A 89 10.86 3.72 -0.60
N SER A 90 11.21 3.68 -1.89
CA SER A 90 12.28 4.48 -2.49
C SER A 90 11.97 5.97 -2.42
N ALA A 91 10.75 6.37 -2.74
CA ALA A 91 10.30 7.76 -2.64
C ALA A 91 10.15 8.23 -1.18
N ASN A 92 9.86 7.31 -0.25
CA ASN A 92 9.53 7.64 1.14
C ASN A 92 10.31 6.79 2.15
N PRO A 93 11.66 6.84 2.15
CA PRO A 93 12.47 5.95 2.99
C PRO A 93 12.28 6.20 4.50
N ARG A 94 11.78 7.39 4.85
CA ARG A 94 11.48 7.83 6.23
C ARG A 94 10.02 7.61 6.65
N LEU A 95 9.18 7.03 5.79
CA LEU A 95 7.81 6.66 6.16
C LEU A 95 7.85 5.80 7.41
N LYS A 96 7.06 6.11 8.44
CA LYS A 96 7.19 5.41 9.74
C LYS A 96 6.78 3.95 9.62
N GLU A 97 5.64 3.70 8.98
CA GLU A 97 5.12 2.35 8.78
C GLU A 97 4.60 2.16 7.36
N PHE A 98 4.96 1.02 6.78
CA PHE A 98 4.40 0.55 5.51
C PHE A 98 4.20 -0.96 5.58
N ARG A 99 2.98 -1.39 5.27
CA ARG A 99 2.62 -2.81 5.17
C ARG A 99 1.94 -3.06 3.83
N PHE A 100 2.35 -4.13 3.17
CA PHE A 100 1.70 -4.64 1.98
C PHE A 100 1.20 -6.06 2.26
N ILE A 101 -0.09 -6.27 2.04
CA ILE A 101 -0.77 -7.54 2.26
C ILE A 101 -1.29 -8.01 0.91
N TYR A 102 -0.96 -9.23 0.54
CA TYR A 102 -1.41 -9.85 -0.69
C TYR A 102 -2.05 -11.19 -0.37
N THR A 103 -3.34 -11.29 -0.65
CA THR A 103 -4.14 -12.49 -0.40
C THR A 103 -4.61 -13.08 -1.73
N LYS A 104 -4.39 -14.38 -1.94
CA LYS A 104 -4.83 -15.12 -3.13
C LYS A 104 -5.27 -16.52 -2.72
N ASN A 105 -6.51 -16.89 -3.04
CA ASN A 105 -7.08 -18.20 -2.73
C ASN A 105 -6.86 -18.62 -1.25
N ASP A 106 -7.21 -17.72 -0.31
CA ASP A 106 -7.02 -17.88 1.14
C ASP A 106 -5.56 -17.93 1.65
N ASN A 107 -4.57 -17.93 0.75
CA ASN A 107 -3.17 -17.77 1.14
C ASN A 107 -2.82 -16.29 1.23
N GLU A 108 -2.06 -15.93 2.27
CA GLU A 108 -1.67 -14.54 2.53
C GLU A 108 -0.15 -14.40 2.59
N TYR A 109 0.34 -13.34 1.97
CA TYR A 109 1.69 -12.84 2.14
C TYR A 109 1.64 -11.42 2.72
N ILE A 110 2.48 -11.16 3.72
CA ILE A 110 2.61 -9.85 4.36
C ILE A 110 4.05 -9.39 4.25
N PHE A 111 4.24 -8.25 3.59
CA PHE A 111 5.46 -7.47 3.67
C PHE A 111 5.30 -6.36 4.72
N SER A 112 6.29 -6.20 5.60
CA SER A 112 6.28 -5.21 6.68
C SER A 112 7.61 -4.46 6.71
N ARG A 113 7.59 -3.16 6.43
CA ARG A 113 8.78 -2.29 6.49
C ARG A 113 9.49 -2.41 7.83
N ASN A 114 8.74 -2.45 8.93
CA ASN A 114 9.34 -2.45 10.27
C ASN A 114 10.05 -3.78 10.56
N GLU A 115 9.49 -4.90 10.11
CA GLU A 115 10.17 -6.20 10.20
C GLU A 115 11.42 -6.23 9.32
N THR A 116 11.34 -5.66 8.11
CA THR A 116 12.49 -5.51 7.23
C THR A 116 13.59 -4.65 7.86
N LEU A 117 13.26 -3.54 8.52
CA LEU A 117 14.25 -2.72 9.22
C LEU A 117 14.96 -3.46 10.36
N VAL A 118 14.24 -4.33 11.08
CA VAL A 118 14.84 -5.17 12.12
C VAL A 118 15.88 -6.12 11.52
N LEU A 119 15.60 -6.67 10.32
CA LEU A 119 16.53 -7.54 9.59
C LEU A 119 17.74 -6.79 9.03
N LEU A 120 17.55 -5.54 8.58
CA LEU A 120 18.60 -4.70 8.00
C LEU A 120 19.55 -4.11 9.04
N GLY A 121 19.09 -3.94 10.29
CA GLY A 121 19.86 -3.24 11.32
C GLY A 121 20.13 -1.78 10.91
N ASP A 122 21.40 -1.44 10.71
CA ASP A 122 21.84 -0.09 10.36
C ASP A 122 21.84 0.20 8.85
N VAL A 123 21.58 -0.82 8.01
CA VAL A 123 21.55 -0.64 6.55
C VAL A 123 20.33 0.19 6.14
N PHE A 124 20.55 1.23 5.34
CA PHE A 124 19.48 2.12 4.92
C PHE A 124 18.54 1.43 3.92
N ILE A 125 17.25 1.42 4.22
CA ILE A 125 16.24 0.73 3.39
C ILE A 125 16.12 1.27 1.95
N GLY A 126 16.53 2.53 1.71
CA GLY A 126 16.51 3.14 0.39
C GLY A 126 17.73 2.82 -0.48
N GLU A 127 18.68 2.00 0.00
CA GLU A 127 19.79 1.54 -0.83
C GLU A 127 19.32 0.66 -1.98
N TYR A 128 19.89 0.85 -3.17
CA TYR A 128 19.47 0.11 -4.37
C TYR A 128 19.50 -1.41 -4.17
N ASN A 129 20.56 -1.95 -3.56
CA ASN A 129 20.67 -3.39 -3.32
C ASN A 129 19.58 -3.92 -2.38
N VAL A 130 19.18 -3.12 -1.38
CA VAL A 130 18.11 -3.45 -0.45
C VAL A 130 16.76 -3.40 -1.15
N LEU A 131 16.50 -2.35 -1.91
CA LEU A 131 15.26 -2.18 -2.68
C LEU A 131 15.08 -3.30 -3.70
N ASN A 132 16.14 -3.66 -4.43
CA ASN A 132 16.12 -4.78 -5.37
C ASN A 132 15.89 -6.12 -4.67
N TRP A 133 16.48 -6.32 -3.48
CA TRP A 133 16.20 -7.52 -2.68
C TRP A 133 14.73 -7.58 -2.22
N ILE A 134 14.16 -6.46 -1.75
CA ILE A 134 12.75 -6.37 -1.37
C ILE A 134 11.84 -6.68 -2.57
N GLU A 135 12.16 -6.16 -3.76
CA GLU A 135 11.43 -6.42 -5.00
C GLU A 135 11.34 -7.92 -5.30
N GLU A 136 12.49 -8.59 -5.30
CA GLU A 136 12.59 -10.01 -5.61
C GLU A 136 11.94 -10.88 -4.52
N GLU A 137 12.03 -10.48 -3.25
CA GLU A 137 11.38 -11.18 -2.15
C GLU A 137 9.86 -11.14 -2.30
N ILE A 138 9.27 -9.95 -2.50
CA ILE A 138 7.83 -9.79 -2.73
C ILE A 138 7.41 -10.60 -3.95
N ARG A 139 8.10 -10.43 -5.09
CA ARG A 139 7.80 -11.12 -6.35
C ARG A 139 7.82 -12.64 -6.19
N SER A 140 8.87 -13.16 -5.54
CA SER A 140 9.03 -14.59 -5.31
C SER A 140 7.89 -15.15 -4.48
N LYS A 141 7.49 -14.45 -3.41
CA LYS A 141 6.44 -14.90 -2.50
C LYS A 141 5.06 -14.85 -3.13
N ILE A 142 4.71 -13.78 -3.85
CA ILE A 142 3.38 -13.66 -4.45
C ILE A 142 3.16 -14.64 -5.62
N ASN A 143 4.24 -15.03 -6.33
CA ASN A 143 4.15 -15.97 -7.45
C ASN A 143 3.89 -17.42 -7.03
N VAL A 144 4.14 -17.76 -5.77
CA VAL A 144 3.94 -19.13 -5.24
C VAL A 144 2.66 -19.29 -4.41
N LEU A 145 1.85 -18.23 -4.27
CA LEU A 145 0.50 -18.27 -3.69
C LEU A 145 -0.52 -18.81 -4.69
#